data_AF-A0A7Y6ZTZ8-F1
#
_entry.id   AF-A0A7Y6ZTZ8-F1
#
_cell.length_a   1.000
_cell.length_b   1.000
_cell.length_c   1.000
_cell.angle_alpha   90.00
_cell.angle_beta   90.00
_cell.angle_gamma   90.00
#
_symmetry.space_group_name_H-M   'P 1'
#
loop_
_entity.id
_entity.type
_entity.pdbx_description
1 polymer ?
#
loop_
_entity_poly.entity_id
_entity_poly.type
_entity_poly.pdbx_seq_one_letter_code
_entity_poly.pdbx_strand_id
1 'polypeptide(L)'
;MSERLKSLLNRGCSIEIRNGALAVNHPSDSKYDANWHLKFSTVLVGDIARLLRLNIYRYEGYKAGRFNEGKYPGVRVRFIDIGSSEEVYAMFNARLTRSRNVGNKRSGEPLPGNRFSMNKGYGLYKLWLKLGLPQPRRPSELYKMMGKLSQIMITADADPNGKLKNQSIRLANVSTHEITANFSDKPVASLGQGSGKVLASASGNNGWQEQVATDSGKQSPATTSSIGSELNLKCVSKPVRVGATTKEKTTCDYNHELSNQVMTDKGPVNPTHKKTPQEQTNDEWFADYDKAENLKFRA
;
A
#
# COMPACT_ATOMS: atom_id res chain seq x y z
N MET A 1 6.58 14.44 -19.70
CA MET A 1 5.25 14.71 -19.10
C MET A 1 4.23 14.72 -20.23
N SER A 2 3.16 13.92 -20.16
CA SER A 2 2.22 13.82 -21.29
C SER A 2 1.37 15.09 -21.48
N GLU A 3 1.01 15.36 -22.74
CA GLU A 3 0.05 16.39 -23.13
C GLU A 3 -1.34 16.17 -22.50
N ARG A 4 -1.66 14.94 -22.08
CA ARG A 4 -2.94 14.62 -21.47
C ARG A 4 -3.06 15.16 -20.06
N LEU A 5 -2.02 15.04 -19.22
CA LEU A 5 -2.03 15.61 -17.87
C LEU A 5 -2.21 17.13 -17.93
N LYS A 6 -1.45 17.80 -18.81
CA LYS A 6 -1.58 19.23 -19.07
C LYS A 6 -2.99 19.62 -19.51
N SER A 7 -3.55 18.90 -20.49
CA SER A 7 -4.89 19.17 -21.01
C SER A 7 -5.97 19.03 -19.93
N LEU A 8 -5.88 18.02 -19.07
CA LEU A 8 -6.85 17.83 -17.98
C LEU A 8 -6.78 18.96 -16.95
N LEU A 9 -5.57 19.37 -16.56
CA LEU A 9 -5.37 20.48 -15.62
C LEU A 9 -5.86 21.81 -16.21
N ASN A 10 -5.55 22.08 -17.48
CA ASN A 10 -6.00 23.29 -18.18
C ASN A 10 -7.53 23.34 -18.35
N ARG A 11 -8.20 22.18 -18.40
CA ARG A 11 -9.67 22.08 -18.43
C ARG A 11 -10.29 22.22 -17.03
N GLY A 12 -9.51 22.41 -15.98
CA GLY A 12 -10.02 22.50 -14.61
C GLY A 12 -10.47 21.16 -14.02
N CYS A 13 -9.96 20.03 -14.53
CA CYS A 13 -10.22 18.73 -13.93
C CYS A 13 -9.51 18.60 -12.58
N SER A 14 -10.20 18.06 -11.58
CA SER A 14 -9.58 17.61 -10.34
C SER A 14 -8.98 16.23 -10.57
N ILE A 15 -7.67 16.12 -10.34
CA ILE A 15 -6.90 14.87 -10.51
C ILE A 15 -6.28 14.57 -9.16
N GLU A 16 -6.57 13.40 -8.60
CA GLU A 16 -5.98 12.96 -7.34
C GLU A 16 -5.70 11.46 -7.37
N ILE A 17 -4.74 11.02 -6.56
CA ILE A 17 -4.59 9.60 -6.22
C ILE A 17 -5.10 9.47 -4.80
N ARG A 18 -6.19 8.74 -4.61
CA ARG A 18 -6.85 8.57 -3.31
C ARG A 18 -6.95 7.09 -2.98
N ASN A 19 -6.46 6.71 -1.80
CA ASN A 19 -6.43 5.33 -1.33
C ASN A 19 -5.81 4.36 -2.35
N GLY A 20 -4.77 4.79 -3.06
CA GLY A 20 -4.09 3.99 -4.07
C GLY A 20 -4.82 3.87 -5.42
N ALA A 21 -5.89 4.63 -5.66
CA ALA A 21 -6.60 4.66 -6.94
C ALA A 21 -6.57 6.06 -7.55
N LEU A 22 -6.41 6.15 -8.88
CA LEU A 22 -6.51 7.41 -9.60
C LEU A 22 -7.97 7.83 -9.72
N ALA A 23 -8.31 9.01 -9.23
CA ALA A 23 -9.59 9.67 -9.44
C ALA A 23 -9.41 10.90 -10.32
N VAL A 24 -10.24 11.01 -11.37
CA VAL A 24 -10.29 12.17 -12.25
C VAL A 24 -11.74 12.61 -12.29
N ASN A 25 -11.99 13.82 -11.81
CA ASN A 25 -13.33 14.40 -11.75
C ASN A 25 -13.31 15.74 -12.47
N HIS A 26 -14.36 16.00 -13.25
CA HIS A 26 -14.62 17.32 -13.80
C HIS A 26 -16.02 17.77 -13.36
N PRO A 27 -16.21 19.03 -12.93
CA PRO A 27 -17.50 19.49 -12.38
C PRO A 27 -18.69 19.27 -13.32
N SER A 28 -18.45 19.30 -14.63
CA SER A 28 -19.51 19.30 -15.65
C SER A 28 -19.36 18.21 -16.73
N ASP A 29 -18.34 17.35 -16.66
CA ASP A 29 -18.02 16.38 -17.73
C ASP A 29 -17.91 14.96 -17.14
N SER A 30 -18.83 14.08 -17.52
CA SER A 30 -18.90 12.69 -17.06
C SER A 30 -18.13 11.70 -17.95
N LYS A 31 -17.33 12.20 -18.91
CA LYS A 31 -16.56 11.38 -19.87
C LYS A 31 -15.46 10.52 -19.25
N TYR A 32 -15.14 10.71 -17.98
CA TYR A 32 -14.11 9.97 -17.24
C TYR A 32 -14.68 8.67 -16.63
N ASP A 33 -15.25 7.84 -17.49
CA ASP A 33 -15.83 6.55 -17.10
C ASP A 33 -14.75 5.49 -16.83
N ALA A 34 -15.18 4.28 -16.43
CA ALA A 34 -14.28 3.17 -16.14
C ALA A 34 -13.37 2.80 -17.34
N ASN A 35 -13.87 2.91 -18.57
CA ASN A 35 -13.10 2.59 -19.78
C ASN A 35 -11.97 3.60 -20.00
N TRP A 36 -12.26 4.88 -19.76
CA TRP A 36 -11.25 5.93 -19.82
C TRP A 36 -10.14 5.69 -18.80
N HIS A 37 -10.50 5.35 -17.57
CA HIS A 37 -9.53 5.03 -16.51
C HIS A 37 -8.65 3.84 -16.88
N LEU A 38 -9.21 2.77 -17.44
CA LEU A 38 -8.43 1.60 -17.88
C LEU A 38 -7.37 1.98 -18.92
N LYS A 39 -7.74 2.85 -19.87
CA LYS A 39 -6.85 3.25 -20.97
C LYS A 39 -5.75 4.22 -20.56
N PHE A 40 -6.02 5.11 -19.61
CA PHE A 40 -5.13 6.26 -19.35
C PHE A 40 -4.55 6.33 -17.94
N SER A 41 -5.04 5.55 -16.98
CA SER A 41 -4.59 5.61 -15.59
C SER A 41 -3.09 5.42 -15.42
N THR A 42 -2.52 4.38 -16.05
CA THR A 42 -1.09 4.06 -15.91
C THR A 42 -0.21 5.21 -16.42
N VAL A 43 -0.56 5.80 -17.56
CA VAL A 43 0.20 6.91 -18.15
C VAL A 43 0.11 8.16 -17.27
N LEU A 44 -1.09 8.49 -16.77
CA LEU A 44 -1.29 9.65 -15.91
C LEU A 44 -0.60 9.50 -14.57
N VAL A 45 -0.68 8.33 -13.94
CA VAL A 45 0.02 8.05 -12.68
C VAL A 45 1.53 8.13 -12.90
N GLY A 46 2.06 7.63 -14.01
CA GLY A 46 3.48 7.77 -14.34
C GLY A 46 3.92 9.22 -14.53
N ASP A 47 3.07 10.07 -15.11
CA ASP A 47 3.34 11.51 -15.18
C ASP A 47 3.30 12.20 -13.81
N ILE A 48 2.32 11.87 -12.97
CA ILE A 48 2.21 12.39 -11.60
C ILE A 48 3.43 11.95 -10.76
N ALA A 49 3.82 10.68 -10.87
CA ALA A 49 5.00 10.13 -10.22
C ALA A 49 6.27 10.91 -10.60
N ARG A 50 6.47 11.17 -11.91
CA ARG A 50 7.61 11.96 -12.40
C ARG A 50 7.56 13.43 -11.98
N LEU A 51 6.37 14.05 -12.04
CA LEU A 51 6.16 15.46 -11.66
C LEU A 51 6.54 15.67 -10.20
N LEU A 52 6.07 14.80 -9.31
CA LEU A 52 6.26 14.92 -7.86
C LEU A 52 7.51 14.20 -7.35
N ARG A 53 8.27 13.54 -8.24
CA ARG A 53 9.42 12.68 -7.90
C ARG A 53 9.06 11.63 -6.84
N LEU A 54 7.88 11.02 -7.01
CA LEU A 54 7.36 9.96 -6.14
C LEU A 54 7.48 8.61 -6.83
N ASN A 55 7.95 7.62 -6.09
CA ASN A 55 7.94 6.24 -6.56
C ASN A 55 6.58 5.63 -6.22
N ILE A 56 5.78 5.38 -7.26
CA ILE A 56 4.46 4.77 -7.15
C ILE A 56 4.53 3.38 -7.76
N TYR A 57 4.23 2.37 -6.95
CA TYR A 57 4.36 0.98 -7.38
C TYR A 57 3.01 0.31 -7.60
N ARG A 58 2.94 -0.51 -8.65
CA ARG A 58 1.82 -1.40 -8.95
C ARG A 58 2.21 -2.83 -8.64
N TYR A 59 1.30 -3.59 -8.04
CA TYR A 59 1.48 -5.02 -7.81
C TYR A 59 1.56 -5.81 -9.12
N GLU A 60 2.57 -6.68 -9.22
CA GLU A 60 2.79 -7.55 -10.39
C GLU A 60 2.53 -9.01 -10.07
N GLY A 61 2.84 -9.45 -8.85
CA GLY A 61 2.66 -10.86 -8.48
C GLY A 61 3.37 -11.23 -7.20
N TYR A 62 3.39 -12.52 -6.89
CA TYR A 62 4.18 -13.03 -5.78
C TYR A 62 4.70 -14.45 -6.03
N LYS A 63 5.73 -14.80 -5.28
CA LYS A 63 6.29 -16.16 -5.20
C LYS A 63 6.45 -16.55 -3.75
N ALA A 64 5.89 -17.70 -3.39
CA ALA A 64 6.09 -18.30 -2.07
C ALA A 64 7.20 -19.35 -2.18
N GLY A 65 8.14 -19.34 -1.25
CA GLY A 65 9.31 -20.21 -1.34
C GLY A 65 10.30 -20.01 -0.23
N ARG A 66 11.35 -20.82 -0.24
CA ARG A 66 12.48 -20.63 0.66
C ARG A 66 13.52 -19.72 -0.02
N PHE A 67 13.95 -18.69 0.70
CA PHE A 67 14.89 -17.67 0.24
C PHE A 67 16.17 -17.71 1.08
N ASN A 68 17.23 -17.06 0.60
CA ASN A 68 18.62 -17.22 1.08
C ASN A 68 19.02 -18.69 1.11
N GLU A 69 19.22 -19.28 -0.09
CA GLU A 69 19.72 -20.67 -0.23
C GLU A 69 18.87 -21.71 0.52
N GLY A 70 17.56 -21.48 0.60
CA GLY A 70 16.64 -22.40 1.27
C GLY A 70 16.45 -22.16 2.78
N LYS A 71 17.19 -21.22 3.38
CA LYS A 71 17.19 -20.98 4.83
C LYS A 71 15.85 -20.47 5.36
N TYR A 72 15.25 -19.48 4.71
CA TYR A 72 14.10 -18.77 5.27
C TYR A 72 12.83 -18.97 4.43
N PRO A 73 11.76 -19.56 4.98
CA PRO A 73 10.48 -19.66 4.30
C PRO A 73 9.77 -18.30 4.28
N GLY A 74 9.31 -17.89 3.10
CA GLY A 74 8.71 -16.58 2.93
C GLY A 74 7.86 -16.42 1.68
N VAL A 75 7.43 -15.18 1.47
CA VAL A 75 6.72 -14.70 0.30
C VAL A 75 7.45 -13.47 -0.21
N ARG A 76 7.90 -13.53 -1.46
CA ARG A 76 8.36 -12.36 -2.23
C ARG A 76 7.17 -11.79 -2.98
N VAL A 77 6.81 -10.55 -2.69
CA VAL A 77 5.79 -9.78 -3.40
C VAL A 77 6.52 -8.85 -4.36
N ARG A 78 6.17 -8.90 -5.65
CA ARG A 78 6.79 -8.09 -6.69
C ARG A 78 5.89 -6.91 -7.07
N PHE A 79 6.52 -5.79 -7.35
CA PHE A 79 5.89 -4.58 -7.83
C PHE A 79 6.71 -3.99 -8.97
N ILE A 80 6.05 -3.20 -9.81
CA ILE A 80 6.70 -2.38 -10.83
C ILE A 80 6.54 -0.91 -10.44
N ASP A 81 7.63 -0.15 -10.45
CA ASP A 81 7.57 1.31 -10.37
C ASP A 81 6.96 1.85 -11.67
N ILE A 82 5.84 2.56 -11.56
CA ILE A 82 5.11 3.08 -12.72
C ILE A 82 5.93 4.19 -13.43
N GLY A 83 6.77 4.92 -12.69
CA GLY A 83 7.57 6.02 -13.22
C GLY A 83 8.79 5.56 -14.00
N SER A 84 9.54 4.59 -13.45
CA SER A 84 10.79 4.07 -14.04
C SER A 84 10.63 2.75 -14.79
N SER A 85 9.52 2.04 -14.61
CA SER A 85 9.30 0.66 -15.07
C SER A 85 10.26 -0.38 -14.46
N GLU A 86 10.93 -0.05 -13.36
CA GLU A 86 11.82 -0.97 -12.65
C GLU A 86 11.04 -1.94 -11.77
N GLU A 87 11.50 -3.19 -11.69
CA GLU A 87 10.96 -4.18 -10.78
C GLU A 87 11.56 -4.02 -9.37
N VAL A 88 10.69 -3.94 -8.37
CA VAL A 88 11.04 -3.91 -6.95
C VAL A 88 10.29 -5.01 -6.20
N TYR A 89 10.75 -5.36 -5.01
CA TYR A 89 10.12 -6.44 -4.24
C TYR A 89 10.08 -6.19 -2.74
N ALA A 90 9.07 -6.76 -2.08
CA ALA A 90 8.97 -6.85 -0.63
C ALA A 90 9.04 -8.32 -0.19
N MET A 91 9.67 -8.60 0.95
CA MET A 91 9.86 -9.96 1.45
C MET A 91 9.23 -10.12 2.82
N PHE A 92 8.43 -11.16 3.00
CA PHE A 92 7.73 -11.44 4.25
C PHE A 92 7.91 -12.90 4.67
N ASN A 93 8.14 -13.13 5.96
CA ASN A 93 8.17 -14.49 6.51
C ASN A 93 6.80 -15.15 6.34
N ALA A 94 6.79 -16.45 6.05
CA ALA A 94 5.56 -17.22 5.82
C ALA A 94 5.76 -18.69 6.21
N ARG A 95 4.68 -19.39 6.58
CA ARG A 95 4.73 -20.84 6.73
C ARG A 95 4.40 -21.50 5.39
N LEU A 96 5.28 -22.40 4.94
CA LEU A 96 5.14 -23.13 3.67
C LEU A 96 4.79 -24.61 3.86
N THR A 97 4.50 -25.03 5.09
CA THR A 97 4.19 -26.41 5.45
C THR A 97 2.80 -26.51 6.09
N ARG A 98 2.20 -27.71 6.01
CA ARG A 98 0.94 -28.03 6.67
C ARG A 98 1.10 -27.96 8.19
N SER A 99 0.15 -27.35 8.88
CA SER A 99 0.14 -27.28 10.36
C SER A 99 -0.51 -28.49 11.03
N ARG A 100 -1.30 -29.27 10.29
CA ARG A 100 -2.05 -30.43 10.78
C ARG A 100 -2.15 -31.49 9.70
N ASN A 101 -2.45 -32.72 10.10
CA ASN A 101 -2.80 -33.78 9.17
C ASN A 101 -4.14 -33.44 8.49
N VAL A 102 -4.20 -33.63 7.17
CA VAL A 102 -5.41 -33.41 6.36
C VAL A 102 -5.53 -34.54 5.34
N GLY A 103 -6.49 -35.44 5.58
CA GLY A 103 -6.60 -36.68 4.81
C GLY A 103 -5.26 -37.44 4.85
N ASN A 104 -4.76 -37.80 3.68
CA ASN A 104 -3.50 -38.53 3.54
C ASN A 104 -2.23 -37.67 3.69
N LYS A 105 -2.38 -36.35 3.90
CA LYS A 105 -1.25 -35.42 3.95
C LYS A 105 -0.88 -35.09 5.39
N ARG A 106 0.39 -35.27 5.74
CA ARG A 106 0.88 -35.10 7.11
C ARG A 106 1.22 -33.65 7.42
N SER A 107 1.18 -33.33 8.71
CA SER A 107 1.76 -32.10 9.25
C SER A 107 3.25 -32.02 8.91
N GLY A 108 3.75 -30.82 8.63
CA GLY A 108 5.13 -30.60 8.22
C GLY A 108 5.39 -30.76 6.72
N GLU A 109 4.53 -31.46 5.98
CA GLU A 109 4.66 -31.56 4.51
C GLU A 109 4.46 -30.20 3.82
N PRO A 110 5.10 -29.98 2.66
CA PRO A 110 4.98 -28.73 1.91
C PRO A 110 3.54 -28.46 1.43
N LEU A 111 3.15 -27.19 1.49
CA LEU A 111 1.95 -26.69 0.84
C LEU A 111 2.11 -26.76 -0.69
N PRO A 112 1.03 -27.03 -1.43
CA PRO A 112 1.13 -27.20 -2.88
C PRO A 112 1.31 -25.85 -3.58
N GLY A 113 2.24 -25.77 -4.51
CA GLY A 113 2.48 -24.60 -5.36
C GLY A 113 2.85 -23.34 -4.58
N ASN A 114 2.47 -22.17 -5.09
CA ASN A 114 2.71 -20.86 -4.47
C ASN A 114 1.82 -20.57 -3.23
N ARG A 115 1.36 -21.60 -2.52
CA ARG A 115 0.53 -21.41 -1.32
C ARG A 115 1.40 -21.16 -0.10
N PHE A 116 0.91 -20.29 0.76
CA PHE A 116 1.53 -19.97 2.03
C PHE A 116 0.45 -19.81 3.11
N SER A 117 0.84 -20.03 4.36
CA SER A 117 -0.01 -19.80 5.52
C SER A 117 0.62 -18.75 6.43
N MET A 118 -0.21 -17.87 6.97
CA MET A 118 0.20 -16.83 7.91
C MET A 118 -0.71 -16.83 9.14
N ASN A 119 -0.23 -16.22 10.21
CA ASN A 119 -1.05 -15.84 11.35
C ASN A 119 -1.14 -14.31 11.44
N LYS A 120 -1.94 -13.80 12.39
CA LYS A 120 -2.18 -12.36 12.55
C LYS A 120 -0.91 -11.55 12.88
N GLY A 121 0.11 -12.19 13.44
CA GLY A 121 1.37 -11.55 13.81
C GLY A 121 2.31 -11.29 12.64
N TYR A 122 2.08 -11.90 11.47
CA TYR A 122 3.00 -11.86 10.34
C TYR A 122 2.95 -10.51 9.63
N GLY A 123 4.11 -10.06 9.13
CA GLY A 123 4.28 -8.74 8.52
C GLY A 123 3.34 -8.50 7.34
N LEU A 124 3.20 -9.47 6.43
CA LEU A 124 2.30 -9.33 5.27
C LEU A 124 0.83 -9.24 5.69
N TYR A 125 0.40 -9.97 6.73
CA TYR A 125 -0.97 -9.88 7.24
C TYR A 125 -1.23 -8.51 7.88
N LYS A 126 -0.27 -7.99 8.65
CA LYS A 126 -0.35 -6.62 9.21
C LYS A 126 -0.40 -5.56 8.10
N LEU A 127 0.43 -5.71 7.07
CA LEU A 127 0.41 -4.83 5.90
C LEU A 127 -0.95 -4.90 5.18
N TRP A 128 -1.51 -6.10 5.01
CA TRP A 128 -2.82 -6.28 4.39
C TRP A 128 -3.91 -5.45 5.08
N LEU A 129 -3.94 -5.49 6.41
CA LEU A 129 -4.87 -4.68 7.22
C LEU A 129 -4.56 -3.18 7.11
N LYS A 130 -3.28 -2.79 7.11
CA LYS A 130 -2.85 -1.39 6.94
C LYS A 130 -3.30 -0.80 5.61
N LEU A 131 -3.34 -1.60 4.55
CA LEU A 131 -3.80 -1.19 3.22
C LEU A 131 -5.33 -1.19 3.09
N GLY A 132 -6.08 -1.53 4.14
CA GLY A 132 -7.55 -1.54 4.11
C GLY A 132 -8.16 -2.61 3.21
N LEU A 133 -7.39 -3.65 2.83
CA LEU A 133 -7.86 -4.69 1.94
C LEU A 133 -8.88 -5.62 2.64
N PRO A 134 -9.82 -6.24 1.89
CA PRO A 134 -10.80 -7.14 2.47
C PRO A 134 -10.12 -8.29 3.23
N GLN A 135 -10.59 -8.58 4.44
CA GLN A 135 -9.96 -9.60 5.27
C GLN A 135 -10.23 -11.01 4.72
N PRO A 136 -9.24 -11.91 4.74
CA PRO A 136 -9.48 -13.31 4.40
C PRO A 136 -10.33 -13.97 5.48
N ARG A 137 -11.11 -14.98 5.09
CA ARG A 137 -11.89 -15.81 6.03
C ARG A 137 -11.02 -16.35 7.17
N ARG A 138 -9.76 -16.68 6.86
CA ARG A 138 -8.73 -17.09 7.82
C ARG A 138 -7.39 -16.51 7.40
N PRO A 139 -6.50 -16.12 8.34
CA PRO A 139 -5.16 -15.65 8.01
C PRO A 139 -4.33 -16.61 7.14
N SER A 140 -4.55 -17.93 7.29
CA SER A 140 -3.91 -18.97 6.48
C SER A 140 -4.38 -19.03 5.03
N GLU A 141 -5.47 -18.33 4.68
CA GLU A 141 -6.05 -18.29 3.33
C GLU A 141 -5.70 -17.00 2.58
N LEU A 142 -4.81 -16.16 3.13
CA LEU A 142 -4.41 -14.88 2.53
C LEU A 142 -3.92 -15.02 1.08
N TYR A 143 -3.25 -16.13 0.74
CA TYR A 143 -2.76 -16.42 -0.62
C TYR A 143 -3.86 -16.37 -1.69
N LYS A 144 -5.12 -16.68 -1.33
CA LYS A 144 -6.27 -16.63 -2.26
C LYS A 144 -6.64 -15.21 -2.66
N MET A 145 -6.22 -14.23 -1.88
CA MET A 145 -6.63 -12.83 -2.04
C MET A 145 -5.54 -11.97 -2.64
N MET A 146 -4.31 -12.48 -2.81
CA MET A 146 -3.15 -11.69 -3.28
C MET A 146 -3.42 -10.88 -4.54
N GLY A 147 -4.26 -11.36 -5.46
CA GLY A 147 -4.68 -10.61 -6.64
C GLY A 147 -5.35 -9.26 -6.33
N LYS A 148 -5.98 -9.08 -5.16
CA LYS A 148 -6.58 -7.81 -4.75
C LYS A 148 -5.57 -6.68 -4.54
N LEU A 149 -4.28 -7.00 -4.38
CA LEU A 149 -3.22 -5.99 -4.37
C LEU A 149 -3.10 -5.25 -5.71
N SER A 150 -3.52 -5.86 -6.83
CA SER A 150 -3.52 -5.20 -8.15
C SER A 150 -4.48 -4.00 -8.24
N GLN A 151 -5.47 -3.93 -7.33
CA GLN A 151 -6.49 -2.87 -7.34
C GLN A 151 -6.00 -1.56 -6.71
N ILE A 152 -4.85 -1.59 -6.04
CA ILE A 152 -4.30 -0.44 -5.31
C ILE A 152 -2.85 -0.17 -5.71
N MET A 153 -2.49 1.10 -5.70
CA MET A 153 -1.13 1.58 -5.87
C MET A 153 -0.54 1.93 -4.50
N ILE A 154 0.75 1.67 -4.34
CA ILE A 154 1.46 1.90 -3.08
C ILE A 154 2.64 2.85 -3.29
N THR A 155 3.10 3.45 -2.20
CA THR A 155 4.38 4.14 -2.10
C THR A 155 5.22 3.48 -1.01
N ALA A 156 6.53 3.49 -1.20
CA ALA A 156 7.48 2.86 -0.28
C ALA A 156 8.91 3.33 -0.58
N ASP A 157 9.75 3.27 0.44
CA ASP A 157 11.19 3.46 0.29
C ASP A 157 11.81 2.14 -0.16
N ALA A 158 12.63 2.21 -1.21
CA ALA A 158 13.44 1.09 -1.68
C ALA A 158 14.90 1.24 -1.21
N ASP A 159 15.58 0.12 -1.01
CA ASP A 159 17.03 0.09 -0.95
C ASP A 159 17.65 0.04 -2.37
N PRO A 160 18.97 0.21 -2.53
CA PRO A 160 19.62 0.15 -3.84
C PRO A 160 19.49 -1.20 -4.56
N ASN A 161 19.08 -2.26 -3.86
CA ASN A 161 18.89 -3.59 -4.43
C ASN A 161 17.43 -3.84 -4.86
N GLY A 162 16.60 -2.78 -4.88
CA GLY A 162 15.19 -2.86 -5.24
C GLY A 162 14.31 -3.52 -4.17
N LYS A 163 14.81 -3.73 -2.94
CA LYS A 163 14.02 -4.27 -1.85
C LYS A 163 13.32 -3.15 -1.09
N LEU A 164 11.99 -3.24 -1.04
CA LEU A 164 11.16 -2.30 -0.30
C LEU A 164 11.31 -2.49 1.21
N LYS A 165 11.40 -1.38 1.93
CA LYS A 165 11.31 -1.37 3.39
C LYS A 165 9.85 -1.64 3.78
N ASN A 166 9.56 -2.84 4.27
CA ASN A 166 8.19 -3.29 4.57
C ASN A 166 7.34 -2.31 5.42
N GLN A 167 7.96 -1.56 6.33
CA GLN A 167 7.27 -0.62 7.21
C GLN A 167 6.85 0.68 6.50
N SER A 168 7.61 1.11 5.48
CA SER A 168 7.33 2.34 4.73
C SER A 168 6.21 2.17 3.71
N ILE A 169 5.89 0.91 3.33
CA ILE A 169 4.79 0.58 2.42
C ILE A 169 3.46 1.14 2.94
N ARG A 170 2.81 1.96 2.12
CA ARG A 170 1.51 2.60 2.38
C ARG A 170 0.77 2.84 1.07
N LEU A 171 -0.53 3.11 1.15
CA LEU A 171 -1.32 3.50 -0.02
C LEU A 171 -0.75 4.80 -0.62
N ALA A 172 -0.73 4.87 -1.96
CA ALA A 172 -0.41 6.11 -2.65
C ALA A 172 -1.54 7.12 -2.42
N ASN A 173 -1.19 8.32 -1.96
CA ASN A 173 -2.11 9.43 -1.81
C ASN A 173 -1.44 10.69 -2.33
N VAL A 174 -2.09 11.38 -3.27
CA VAL A 174 -1.64 12.62 -3.88
C VAL A 174 -2.87 13.48 -4.11
N SER A 175 -2.87 14.70 -3.59
CA SER A 175 -3.97 15.64 -3.75
C SER A 175 -3.87 16.45 -5.04
N THR A 176 -5.01 16.94 -5.53
CA THR A 176 -5.06 17.86 -6.67
C THR A 176 -4.19 19.10 -6.46
N HIS A 177 -4.20 19.64 -5.24
CA HIS A 177 -3.40 20.81 -4.89
C HIS A 177 -1.90 20.54 -5.08
N GLU A 178 -1.37 19.41 -4.60
CA GLU A 178 0.04 19.04 -4.77
C GLU A 178 0.43 18.94 -6.25
N ILE A 179 -0.44 18.35 -7.08
CA ILE A 179 -0.21 18.24 -8.52
C ILE A 179 -0.19 19.63 -9.16
N THR A 180 -1.19 20.47 -8.92
CA THR A 180 -1.28 21.82 -9.50
C THR A 180 -0.16 22.75 -9.06
N ALA A 181 0.27 22.65 -7.79
CA ALA A 181 1.35 23.47 -7.23
C ALA A 181 2.71 23.18 -7.88
N ASN A 182 2.99 21.91 -8.20
CA ASN A 182 4.21 21.51 -8.91
C ASN A 182 4.09 21.65 -10.43
N PHE A 183 2.86 21.73 -10.95
CA PHE A 183 2.60 21.94 -12.37
C PHE A 183 2.81 23.39 -12.81
N SER A 184 2.53 24.34 -11.92
CA SER A 184 2.81 25.76 -12.16
C SER A 184 4.32 25.94 -12.02
N ASP A 185 5.04 26.15 -13.13
CA ASP A 185 6.49 26.42 -13.19
C ASP A 185 6.89 27.63 -12.32
N LYS A 186 6.90 27.47 -11.00
CA LYS A 186 7.62 28.34 -10.09
C LYS A 186 9.04 27.77 -10.01
N PRO A 187 10.09 28.57 -10.24
CA PRO A 187 11.45 28.10 -10.01
C PRO A 187 11.55 27.64 -8.56
N VAL A 188 11.95 26.39 -8.36
CA VAL A 188 12.12 25.78 -7.05
C VAL A 188 13.14 26.61 -6.26
N ALA A 189 12.65 27.42 -5.32
CA ALA A 189 13.47 27.88 -4.21
C ALA A 189 13.70 26.68 -3.31
N SER A 190 14.94 26.20 -3.25
CA SER A 190 15.38 25.19 -2.29
C SER A 190 15.14 25.69 -0.86
N LEU A 191 14.14 25.12 -0.19
CA LEU A 191 14.08 25.21 1.27
C LEU A 191 15.13 24.22 1.81
N GLY A 192 16.08 24.78 2.56
CA GLY A 192 17.41 24.21 2.73
C GLY A 192 17.53 22.98 3.63
N GLN A 193 18.51 22.15 3.28
CA GLN A 193 19.25 21.37 4.27
C GLN A 193 20.21 22.31 5.01
N GLY A 194 19.69 22.97 6.04
CA GLY A 194 20.48 23.68 7.04
C GLY A 194 20.61 22.80 8.28
N SER A 195 21.78 22.17 8.43
CA SER A 195 22.22 21.53 9.66
C SER A 195 22.19 22.52 10.83
N GLY A 196 21.56 22.14 11.94
CA GLY A 196 21.51 22.95 13.17
C GLY A 196 21.29 22.09 14.40
N LYS A 197 22.35 21.96 15.20
CA LYS A 197 22.48 21.24 16.48
C LYS A 197 21.23 21.34 17.39
N VAL A 198 20.79 20.18 17.90
CA VAL A 198 20.00 20.11 19.13
C VAL A 198 20.92 20.50 20.29
N LEU A 199 20.65 21.64 20.92
CA LEU A 199 21.24 22.00 22.21
C LEU A 199 20.39 21.36 23.31
N ALA A 200 21.02 20.54 24.15
CA ALA A 200 20.45 20.10 25.41
C ALA A 200 20.44 21.26 26.40
N SER A 201 19.28 21.53 27.01
CA SER A 201 19.19 22.25 28.28
C SER A 201 18.63 21.28 29.33
N ALA A 202 19.53 20.79 30.17
CA ALA A 202 19.21 20.19 31.45
C ALA A 202 18.99 21.30 32.49
N SER A 203 17.94 21.16 33.30
CA SER A 203 17.83 21.58 34.71
C SER A 203 16.36 21.32 35.06
N GLY A 204 15.99 20.43 35.98
CA GLY A 204 16.49 20.29 37.34
C GLY A 204 15.27 20.42 38.26
N ASN A 205 15.08 19.45 39.15
CA ASN A 205 14.00 19.25 40.13
C ASN A 205 13.55 20.55 40.85
N ASN A 206 12.35 20.65 41.44
CA ASN A 206 11.91 20.15 42.76
C ASN A 206 10.40 20.52 42.84
N GLY A 207 9.44 19.86 43.48
CA GLY A 207 9.38 19.01 44.66
C GLY A 207 7.92 19.12 45.13
N TRP A 208 7.22 17.99 45.30
CA TRP A 208 5.85 17.93 45.80
C TRP A 208 5.87 17.48 47.26
N GLN A 209 5.47 18.35 48.18
CA GLN A 209 4.91 18.03 49.52
C GLN A 209 3.90 19.16 49.82
N GLU A 210 2.59 18.90 49.90
CA GLU A 210 1.79 18.23 50.94
C GLU A 210 1.26 19.22 52.00
N GLN A 211 -0.08 19.26 52.15
CA GLN A 211 -0.88 19.20 53.39
C GLN A 211 -2.24 19.92 53.22
N VAL A 212 -3.36 19.21 53.07
CA VAL A 212 -4.34 18.64 54.05
C VAL A 212 -5.12 19.67 54.88
N ALA A 213 -6.45 19.71 54.67
CA ALA A 213 -7.55 19.84 55.66
C ALA A 213 -8.90 19.75 54.88
N THR A 214 -9.74 18.72 55.01
CA THR A 214 -10.89 18.57 55.96
C THR A 214 -11.78 19.83 55.99
N ASP A 215 -13.10 19.83 55.81
CA ASP A 215 -14.14 18.89 56.23
C ASP A 215 -15.49 19.24 55.54
N SER A 216 -16.49 18.40 55.81
CA SER A 216 -17.83 18.25 55.24
C SER A 216 -18.88 19.28 55.74
N GLY A 217 -19.96 19.53 54.97
CA GLY A 217 -21.20 20.05 55.58
C GLY A 217 -22.21 20.84 54.70
N LYS A 218 -23.23 20.11 54.24
CA LYS A 218 -24.56 20.41 53.67
C LYS A 218 -25.26 21.80 53.87
N GLN A 219 -26.14 22.05 52.88
CA GLN A 219 -27.49 22.70 52.87
C GLN A 219 -27.66 24.18 52.43
N SER A 220 -28.56 24.36 51.46
CA SER A 220 -29.15 25.60 50.90
C SER A 220 -30.21 26.21 51.85
N PRO A 221 -30.73 27.47 51.68
CA PRO A 221 -31.63 27.86 50.56
C PRO A 221 -31.68 29.35 50.08
N ALA A 222 -32.13 29.53 48.82
CA ALA A 222 -33.05 30.51 48.18
C ALA A 222 -32.91 32.07 48.22
N THR A 223 -33.37 32.68 47.08
CA THR A 223 -33.97 34.05 46.85
C THR A 223 -33.01 35.07 46.19
N THR A 224 -33.20 35.78 45.05
CA THR A 224 -34.31 36.06 44.09
C THR A 224 -33.77 36.75 42.80
N SER A 225 -34.52 36.62 41.67
CA SER A 225 -34.76 37.61 40.57
C SER A 225 -33.57 38.04 39.66
N SER A 226 -33.64 38.17 38.32
CA SER A 226 -34.75 38.35 37.36
C SER A 226 -34.32 38.03 35.90
N ILE A 227 -35.25 37.44 35.12
CA ILE A 227 -35.72 37.76 33.73
C ILE A 227 -34.63 38.02 32.66
N GLY A 228 -34.54 37.44 31.45
CA GLY A 228 -35.33 36.63 30.49
C GLY A 228 -34.48 36.67 29.19
N SER A 229 -34.53 35.83 28.15
CA SER A 229 -35.50 34.88 27.61
C SER A 229 -34.78 33.90 26.65
N GLU A 230 -35.27 32.66 26.62
CA GLU A 230 -34.97 31.50 25.77
C GLU A 230 -35.13 31.77 24.24
N LEU A 231 -34.52 31.00 23.32
CA LEU A 231 -34.95 29.65 22.94
C LEU A 231 -33.80 28.75 22.45
N ASN A 232 -33.78 27.53 22.99
CA ASN A 232 -32.90 26.42 22.67
C ASN A 232 -33.78 25.19 22.49
N LEU A 233 -33.70 24.46 21.38
CA LEU A 233 -34.29 23.11 21.30
C LEU A 233 -33.33 22.13 20.60
N LYS A 234 -32.70 21.33 21.47
CA LYS A 234 -32.03 20.05 21.20
C LYS A 234 -32.98 19.07 20.51
N CYS A 235 -32.47 18.31 19.55
CA CYS A 235 -33.07 17.05 19.14
C CYS A 235 -32.25 15.88 19.69
N VAL A 236 -32.85 15.09 20.58
CA VAL A 236 -32.39 13.75 20.98
C VAL A 236 -33.47 12.75 20.59
N SER A 237 -33.01 11.64 20.03
CA SER A 237 -33.73 10.52 19.44
C SER A 237 -34.49 9.64 20.44
N LYS A 238 -35.61 9.04 19.98
CA LYS A 238 -36.11 7.70 20.34
C LYS A 238 -37.21 7.22 19.37
N PRO A 239 -37.48 5.90 19.29
CA PRO A 239 -37.81 5.18 18.06
C PRO A 239 -39.32 5.00 17.83
N VAL A 240 -39.72 4.86 16.56
CA VAL A 240 -41.06 4.40 16.17
C VAL A 240 -40.93 3.13 15.34
N ARG A 241 -41.63 2.07 15.78
CA ARG A 241 -41.93 0.86 15.02
C ARG A 241 -43.29 1.02 14.34
N VAL A 242 -43.37 0.90 13.02
CA VAL A 242 -44.54 0.37 12.29
C VAL A 242 -44.00 -0.41 11.08
N GLY A 243 -44.60 -1.56 10.79
CA GLY A 243 -44.00 -2.61 9.97
C GLY A 243 -44.49 -2.74 8.52
N ALA A 244 -43.76 -3.63 7.84
CA ALA A 244 -44.08 -4.47 6.67
C ALA A 244 -44.19 -3.84 5.26
N THR A 245 -43.53 -4.55 4.33
CA THR A 245 -43.56 -4.48 2.85
C THR A 245 -42.98 -3.17 2.26
N THR A 246 -41.92 -3.15 1.46
CA THR A 246 -41.63 -3.94 0.25
C THR A 246 -40.11 -3.98 0.03
N LYS A 247 -39.56 -5.12 -0.42
CA LYS A 247 -38.14 -5.25 -0.76
C LYS A 247 -37.88 -4.55 -2.09
N GLU A 248 -37.33 -3.35 -2.08
CA GLU A 248 -36.60 -2.81 -3.23
C GLU A 248 -35.10 -2.92 -2.95
N LYS A 249 -34.50 -3.97 -3.53
CA LYS A 249 -33.06 -4.09 -3.66
C LYS A 249 -32.62 -3.22 -4.84
N THR A 250 -32.11 -2.02 -4.59
CA THR A 250 -31.21 -1.38 -5.55
C THR A 250 -29.81 -1.93 -5.30
N THR A 251 -29.57 -3.14 -5.82
CA THR A 251 -28.23 -3.68 -6.01
C THR A 251 -27.64 -2.97 -7.22
N CYS A 252 -26.72 -2.03 -7.02
CA CYS A 252 -25.85 -1.59 -8.10
C CYS A 252 -24.84 -2.71 -8.36
N ASP A 253 -25.10 -3.44 -9.43
CA ASP A 253 -24.26 -4.48 -10.01
C ASP A 253 -22.89 -3.90 -10.41
N TYR A 254 -21.88 -4.12 -9.57
CA TYR A 254 -20.49 -4.22 -10.02
C TYR A 254 -20.11 -5.69 -10.15
N ASN A 255 -20.80 -6.40 -11.05
CA ASN A 255 -20.36 -7.70 -11.52
C ASN A 255 -19.40 -7.51 -12.69
N HIS A 256 -18.13 -7.27 -12.37
CA HIS A 256 -17.08 -7.77 -13.25
C HIS A 256 -16.44 -8.96 -12.52
N GLU A 257 -16.80 -10.15 -12.98
CA GLU A 257 -16.12 -11.39 -12.62
C GLU A 257 -14.66 -11.29 -13.11
N LEU A 258 -13.80 -10.67 -12.31
CA LEU A 258 -12.37 -10.91 -12.41
C LEU A 258 -12.15 -12.34 -11.95
N SER A 259 -12.00 -13.23 -12.93
CA SER A 259 -11.52 -14.60 -12.78
C SER A 259 -10.48 -14.64 -11.65
N ASN A 260 -10.69 -15.52 -10.65
CA ASN A 260 -9.80 -15.73 -9.52
C ASN A 260 -8.44 -16.34 -9.92
N GLN A 261 -7.90 -15.98 -11.09
CA GLN A 261 -6.53 -16.24 -11.49
C GLN A 261 -5.63 -15.31 -10.68
N VAL A 262 -5.32 -15.76 -9.47
CA VAL A 262 -4.20 -15.25 -8.69
C VAL A 262 -2.97 -15.28 -9.61
N MET A 263 -2.40 -14.12 -9.95
CA MET A 263 -1.12 -14.03 -10.69
C MET A 263 -0.01 -14.64 -9.83
N THR A 264 0.16 -15.95 -9.97
CA THR A 264 1.27 -16.71 -9.42
C THR A 264 2.27 -16.94 -10.53
N ASP A 265 3.54 -16.64 -10.29
CA ASP A 265 4.58 -16.92 -11.27
C ASP A 265 4.72 -18.43 -11.50
N LYS A 266 4.64 -18.86 -12.76
CA LYS A 266 4.82 -20.25 -13.23
C LYS A 266 6.13 -20.43 -14.03
N GLY A 267 7.05 -19.47 -14.01
CA GLY A 267 8.29 -19.54 -14.78
C GLY A 267 9.12 -20.82 -14.51
N PRO A 268 9.64 -21.47 -15.57
CA PRO A 268 10.46 -22.68 -15.44
C PRO A 268 11.82 -22.39 -14.82
N VAL A 269 12.36 -23.36 -14.09
CA VAL A 269 13.79 -23.41 -13.71
C VAL A 269 14.52 -24.06 -14.87
N ASN A 270 15.16 -23.27 -15.74
CA ASN A 270 16.15 -23.79 -16.66
C ASN A 270 17.54 -23.63 -16.01
N PRO A 271 18.19 -24.71 -15.55
CA PRO A 271 19.62 -24.69 -15.38
C PRO A 271 20.24 -24.79 -16.77
N THR A 272 20.60 -23.65 -17.36
CA THR A 272 21.70 -23.64 -18.31
C THR A 272 22.96 -23.98 -17.52
N HIS A 273 23.88 -24.73 -18.12
CA HIS A 273 25.14 -25.27 -17.57
C HIS A 273 25.04 -26.71 -17.02
N LYS A 274 25.52 -27.65 -17.84
CA LYS A 274 25.66 -29.10 -17.58
C LYS A 274 26.98 -29.47 -16.88
N LYS A 275 27.64 -28.57 -16.14
CA LYS A 275 28.88 -28.90 -15.41
C LYS A 275 28.92 -28.28 -14.03
N THR A 276 29.45 -29.03 -13.06
CA THR A 276 29.57 -28.61 -11.66
C THR A 276 30.69 -27.58 -11.48
N PRO A 277 30.59 -26.64 -10.53
CA PRO A 277 31.53 -25.52 -10.36
C PRO A 277 33.00 -25.90 -10.15
N GLN A 278 33.31 -27.14 -9.79
CA GLN A 278 34.68 -27.63 -9.61
C GLN A 278 35.45 -27.90 -10.92
N GLU A 279 34.81 -27.86 -12.09
CA GLU A 279 35.42 -28.28 -13.36
C GLU A 279 35.62 -27.16 -14.38
N GLN A 280 35.43 -25.89 -14.00
CA GLN A 280 35.67 -24.77 -14.92
C GLN A 280 37.12 -24.28 -14.81
N THR A 281 37.81 -24.19 -15.95
CA THR A 281 39.16 -23.64 -16.07
C THR A 281 39.12 -22.12 -16.23
N ASN A 282 40.15 -21.41 -15.76
CA ASN A 282 40.25 -19.95 -15.85
C ASN A 282 40.16 -19.43 -17.29
N ASP A 283 40.59 -20.22 -18.28
CA ASP A 283 40.51 -19.85 -19.70
C ASP A 283 39.06 -19.83 -20.23
N GLU A 284 38.14 -20.62 -19.65
CA GLU A 284 36.70 -20.55 -19.99
C GLU A 284 36.05 -19.26 -19.46
N TRP A 285 36.55 -18.72 -18.35
CA TRP A 285 36.05 -17.49 -17.74
C TRP A 285 36.34 -16.25 -18.59
N PHE A 286 37.49 -16.19 -19.26
CA PHE A 286 37.84 -15.06 -20.14
C PHE A 286 37.08 -15.09 -21.48
N ALA A 287 36.74 -16.27 -21.99
CA ALA A 287 35.99 -16.40 -23.25
C ALA A 287 34.52 -15.91 -23.16
N ASP A 288 33.88 -16.05 -21.99
CA ASP A 288 32.51 -15.56 -21.78
C ASP A 288 32.44 -14.03 -21.61
N TYR A 289 33.51 -13.40 -21.11
CA TYR A 289 33.61 -11.93 -21.04
C TYR A 289 33.73 -11.30 -22.43
N ASP A 290 34.57 -11.86 -23.31
CA ASP A 290 34.78 -11.34 -24.67
C ASP A 290 33.54 -11.53 -25.58
N LYS A 291 32.69 -12.52 -25.29
CA LYS A 291 31.41 -12.71 -25.99
C LYS A 291 30.35 -11.67 -25.59
N ALA A 292 30.37 -11.20 -24.34
CA ALA A 292 29.41 -10.22 -23.85
C ALA A 292 29.69 -8.79 -24.36
N GLU A 293 30.95 -8.43 -24.62
CA GLU A 293 31.29 -7.13 -25.21
C GLU A 293 31.00 -7.05 -26.71
N ASN A 294 31.18 -8.15 -27.45
CA ASN A 294 30.91 -8.19 -28.90
C ASN A 294 29.41 -8.15 -29.27
N LEU A 295 28.51 -8.31 -28.30
CA LEU A 295 27.05 -8.18 -28.48
C LEU A 295 26.50 -6.77 -28.26
N LYS A 296 27.35 -5.81 -27.85
CA LYS A 296 26.96 -4.39 -27.69
C LYS A 296 27.31 -3.49 -28.88
N PHE A 297 27.91 -4.03 -29.95
CA PHE A 297 28.32 -3.24 -31.13
C PHE A 297 27.82 -3.76 -32.49
N ARG A 298 26.78 -4.61 -32.54
CA ARG A 298 26.12 -4.96 -33.81
C ARG A 298 24.59 -4.91 -33.71
N ALA A 299 24.06 -3.83 -34.31
CA ALA A 299 22.72 -3.57 -34.85
C ALA A 299 21.51 -3.72 -33.91
#